data_AF-A0A945VBX7-F1
#
_entry.id   AF-A0A945VBX7-F1
#
_cell.length_a   1.000
_cell.length_b   1.000
_cell.length_c   1.000
_cell.angle_alpha   90.00
_cell.angle_beta   90.00
_cell.angle_gamma   90.00
#
_symmetry.space_group_name_H-M   'P 1'
#
loop_
_entity.id
_entity.type
_entity.pdbx_description
1 polymer ?
#
loop_
_entity_poly.entity_id
_entity_poly.type
_entity_poly.pdbx_seq_one_letter_code
_entity_poly.pdbx_strand_id
1 'polypeptide(L)'
;VGLSFSSSNSNLKLSDLNSSVSGEIVNGEDFTKNKWNTTKIEFPFEFRWRTSTPTIYKFWRVYFGVKTSYLLKSKYKYESLNSNYTLENLPFRKTQSGITVNAGNNTWNLGLYMGLNPIFNKEFGQNNPNLKDLKEFKLGLVFYIL
;
A
#
# COMPACT_ATOMS: atom_id res chain seq x y z
N VAL A 1 -11.75 3.20 12.99
CA VAL A 1 -10.29 2.94 13.00
C VAL A 1 -10.08 1.50 12.56
N GLY A 2 -9.07 1.22 11.74
CA GLY A 2 -8.75 -0.13 11.26
C GLY A 2 -7.26 -0.42 11.38
N LEU A 3 -6.90 -1.70 11.35
CA LEU A 3 -5.51 -2.15 11.24
C LEU A 3 -5.30 -2.75 9.85
N SER A 4 -4.18 -2.40 9.23
CA SER A 4 -3.81 -2.84 7.89
C SER A 4 -2.46 -3.54 7.91
N PHE A 5 -2.42 -4.71 7.27
CA PHE A 5 -1.21 -5.45 6.99
C PHE A 5 -1.08 -5.57 5.48
N SER A 6 0.06 -5.13 4.93
CA SER A 6 0.31 -5.21 3.49
C SER A 6 1.64 -5.91 3.22
N SER A 7 1.69 -6.63 2.10
CA SER A 7 2.91 -7.21 1.53
C SER A 7 2.97 -6.78 0.07
N SER A 8 4.06 -6.19 -0.35
CA SER A 8 4.29 -5.74 -1.72
C SER A 8 5.56 -6.38 -2.24
N ASN A 9 5.45 -7.07 -3.38
CA ASN A 9 6.60 -7.59 -4.12
C ASN A 9 6.90 -6.62 -5.25
N SER A 10 8.17 -6.33 -5.48
CA SER A 10 8.58 -5.43 -6.56
C SER A 10 10.01 -5.73 -6.99
N ASN A 11 10.41 -5.21 -8.14
CA ASN A 11 11.79 -5.20 -8.60
C ASN A 11 12.64 -4.05 -8.02
N LEU A 12 12.06 -3.22 -7.13
CA LEU A 12 12.80 -2.18 -6.42
C LEU A 12 13.58 -2.81 -5.25
N LYS A 13 14.89 -2.91 -5.42
CA LYS A 13 15.80 -3.35 -4.37
C LYS A 13 16.17 -2.19 -3.47
N LEU A 14 16.09 -2.40 -2.16
CA LEU A 14 16.51 -1.44 -1.14
C LEU A 14 17.75 -1.95 -0.43
N SER A 15 18.79 -1.14 -0.34
CA SER A 15 20.05 -1.49 0.33
C SER A 15 20.45 -0.43 1.34
N ASP A 16 21.10 -0.84 2.43
CA ASP A 16 21.71 0.08 3.38
C ASP A 16 23.10 0.49 2.88
N LEU A 17 23.31 1.79 2.71
CA LEU A 17 24.52 2.42 2.21
C LEU A 17 24.90 3.53 3.17
N ASN A 18 25.90 3.27 4.02
CA ASN A 18 26.44 4.21 5.00
C ASN A 18 25.36 4.92 5.83
N SER A 19 24.46 4.13 6.45
CA SER A 19 23.35 4.63 7.28
C SER A 19 22.23 5.35 6.53
N SER A 20 22.21 5.25 5.20
CA SER A 20 21.13 5.73 4.35
C SER A 20 20.61 4.58 3.48
N VAL A 21 19.30 4.51 3.29
CA VAL A 21 18.71 3.49 2.40
C VAL A 21 18.70 4.02 0.97
N SER A 22 19.28 3.26 0.04
CA SER A 22 19.23 3.53 -1.40
C SER A 22 18.25 2.60 -2.11
N GLY A 23 17.77 3.01 -3.29
CA GLY A 23 16.87 2.20 -4.12
C GLY A 23 17.39 2.01 -5.54
N GLU A 24 17.43 0.76 -6.00
CA GLU A 24 17.82 0.39 -7.37
C GLU A 24 16.80 -0.57 -7.99
N ILE A 25 16.60 -0.49 -9.31
CA ILE A 25 15.77 -1.46 -10.03
C ILE A 25 16.66 -2.62 -10.48
N VAL A 26 16.29 -3.84 -10.08
CA VAL A 26 17.00 -5.08 -10.45
C VAL A 26 16.13 -5.98 -11.32
N ASN A 27 16.72 -6.92 -12.06
CA ASN A 27 15.93 -7.84 -12.87
C ASN A 27 15.23 -8.87 -11.98
N GLY A 28 14.07 -9.35 -12.43
CA GLY A 28 13.28 -10.35 -11.70
C GLY A 28 13.98 -11.71 -11.55
N GLU A 29 14.99 -11.98 -12.38
CA GLU A 29 15.78 -13.21 -12.34
C GLU A 29 16.92 -13.15 -11.30
N ASP A 30 17.30 -11.95 -10.86
CA ASP A 30 18.44 -11.72 -9.96
C ASP A 30 18.12 -12.00 -8.49
N PHE A 31 16.84 -12.25 -8.16
CA PHE A 31 16.37 -12.48 -6.79
C PHE A 31 15.26 -13.52 -6.73
N THR A 32 15.19 -14.25 -5.62
CA THR A 32 14.09 -15.16 -5.30
C THR A 32 13.04 -14.48 -4.41
N LYS A 33 13.43 -13.44 -3.66
CA LYS A 33 12.51 -12.63 -2.86
C LYS A 33 12.94 -11.17 -2.86
N ASN A 34 12.02 -10.29 -3.25
CA ASN A 34 12.18 -8.85 -3.11
C ASN A 34 10.83 -8.26 -2.70
N LYS A 35 10.65 -8.03 -1.40
CA LYS A 35 9.37 -7.59 -0.85
C LYS A 35 9.50 -6.73 0.39
N TRP A 36 8.58 -5.79 0.54
CA TRP A 36 8.36 -5.10 1.81
C TRP A 36 6.98 -5.40 2.38
N ASN A 37 6.94 -5.48 3.70
CA ASN A 37 5.74 -5.62 4.49
C ASN A 37 5.54 -4.35 5.32
N THR A 38 4.29 -3.91 5.46
CA THR A 38 3.95 -2.78 6.32
C THR A 38 2.77 -3.10 7.22
N THR A 39 2.79 -2.52 8.41
CA THR A 39 1.68 -2.51 9.36
C THR A 39 1.29 -1.07 9.61
N LYS A 40 0.02 -0.75 9.40
CA LYS A 40 -0.52 0.60 9.52
C LYS A 40 -1.79 0.60 10.37
N ILE A 41 -2.03 1.70 11.07
CA ILE A 41 -3.35 2.03 11.61
C ILE A 41 -4.04 2.98 10.63
N GLU A 42 -5.30 2.74 10.32
CA GLU A 42 -6.06 3.44 9.29
C GLU A 42 -7.30 4.14 9.87
N PHE A 43 -7.54 5.35 9.38
CA PHE A 43 -8.66 6.21 9.70
C PHE A 43 -9.39 6.53 8.39
N PRO A 44 -10.35 5.69 7.99
CA PRO A 44 -11.18 5.94 6.81
C PRO A 44 -12.33 6.89 7.17
N PHE A 45 -12.57 7.86 6.31
CA PHE A 45 -13.78 8.67 6.28
C PHE A 45 -14.46 8.44 4.94
N GLU A 46 -15.64 7.80 4.95
CA GLU A 46 -16.31 7.32 3.75
C GLU A 46 -17.78 7.73 3.74
N PHE A 47 -18.22 8.31 2.63
CA PHE A 47 -19.62 8.44 2.30
C PHE A 47 -20.12 7.11 1.70
N ARG A 48 -21.24 6.61 2.22
CA ARG A 48 -21.78 5.31 1.85
C ARG A 48 -23.14 5.44 1.20
N TRP A 49 -23.21 5.19 -0.10
CA TRP A 49 -24.46 5.15 -0.83
C TRP A 49 -24.89 3.70 -1.13
N ARG A 50 -26.16 3.40 -0.84
CA ARG A 50 -26.78 2.08 -1.03
C ARG A 50 -28.18 2.24 -1.58
N THR A 51 -28.57 1.37 -2.51
CA THR A 51 -29.93 1.32 -3.08
C THR A 51 -30.79 0.20 -2.48
N SER A 52 -30.44 -0.28 -1.28
CA SER A 52 -31.14 -1.39 -0.60
C SER A 52 -32.52 -0.96 -0.10
N THR A 53 -33.51 -1.86 -0.20
CA THR A 53 -34.78 -1.78 0.52
C THR A 53 -34.91 -2.96 1.50
N PRO A 54 -35.83 -2.95 2.48
CA PRO A 54 -36.01 -4.07 3.42
C PRO A 54 -36.35 -5.41 2.74
N THR A 55 -36.84 -5.38 1.50
CA THR A 55 -37.25 -6.55 0.72
C THR A 55 -36.25 -6.95 -0.38
N ILE A 56 -35.27 -6.09 -0.70
CA ILE A 56 -34.32 -6.30 -1.81
C ILE A 56 -32.90 -6.51 -1.25
N TYR A 57 -32.44 -7.75 -1.35
CA TYR A 57 -31.11 -8.16 -0.87
C TYR A 57 -30.00 -8.02 -1.93
N LYS A 58 -30.35 -7.79 -3.20
CA LYS A 58 -29.41 -7.50 -4.29
C LYS A 58 -29.40 -5.99 -4.57
N PHE A 59 -28.36 -5.30 -4.13
CA PHE A 59 -28.28 -3.84 -4.25
C PHE A 59 -26.90 -3.35 -4.64
N TRP A 60 -26.86 -2.14 -5.18
CA TRP A 60 -25.63 -1.42 -5.46
C TRP A 60 -25.07 -0.80 -4.19
N ARG A 61 -23.75 -0.87 -4.04
CA ARG A 61 -22.97 -0.23 -2.99
C ARG A 61 -21.93 0.64 -3.67
N VAL A 62 -21.96 1.94 -3.40
CA VAL A 62 -20.92 2.88 -3.84
C VAL A 62 -20.43 3.64 -2.62
N TYR A 63 -19.19 3.38 -2.24
CA TYR A 63 -18.53 4.02 -1.11
C TYR A 63 -17.37 4.85 -1.63
N PHE A 64 -17.37 6.13 -1.32
CA PHE A 64 -16.30 7.05 -1.70
C PHE A 64 -15.79 7.77 -0.47
N GLY A 65 -14.49 7.98 -0.37
CA GLY A 65 -13.93 8.58 0.82
C GLY A 65 -12.47 8.94 0.72
N VAL A 66 -11.95 9.40 1.86
CA VAL A 66 -10.53 9.61 2.09
C VAL A 66 -10.08 8.68 3.20
N LYS A 67 -8.91 8.09 3.03
CA LYS A 67 -8.31 7.21 4.02
C LYS A 67 -6.93 7.73 4.39
N THR A 68 -6.77 8.06 5.66
CA THR A 68 -5.48 8.41 6.23
C THR A 68 -4.95 7.24 7.05
N SER A 69 -3.66 7.00 6.98
CA SER A 69 -3.00 5.89 7.65
C SER A 69 -1.71 6.35 8.30
N TYR A 70 -1.37 5.73 9.43
CA TYR A 70 -0.12 5.93 10.13
C TYR A 70 0.67 4.61 10.18
N LEU A 71 1.91 4.66 9.72
CA LEU A 71 2.82 3.53 9.62
C LEU A 71 3.41 3.18 10.99
N LEU A 72 3.09 1.98 11.46
CA LEU A 72 3.59 1.44 12.73
C LEU A 72 4.91 0.71 12.53
N LYS A 73 4.93 -0.24 11.59
CA LYS A 73 6.09 -1.08 11.31
C LYS A 73 6.29 -1.24 9.82
N SER A 74 7.54 -1.28 9.39
CA SER A 74 7.94 -1.66 8.03
C SER A 74 9.12 -2.62 8.08
N LYS A 75 9.11 -3.59 7.19
CA LYS A 75 10.17 -4.60 7.07
C LYS A 75 10.37 -4.94 5.61
N TYR A 76 11.60 -4.93 5.15
CA TYR A 76 11.99 -5.35 3.81
C TYR A 76 12.83 -6.60 3.87
N LYS A 77 12.63 -7.50 2.91
CA LYS A 77 13.36 -8.74 2.80
C LYS A 77 13.82 -8.96 1.37
N TYR A 78 15.12 -9.17 1.22
CA TYR A 78 15.77 -9.48 -0.05
C TYR A 78 16.48 -10.84 0.05
N GLU A 79 16.26 -11.72 -0.93
CA GLU A 79 16.95 -13.00 -1.08
C GLU A 79 17.36 -13.18 -2.54
N SER A 80 18.65 -13.44 -2.77
CA SER A 80 19.24 -13.88 -4.03
C SER A 80 20.27 -14.98 -3.76
N LEU A 81 20.86 -15.55 -4.82
CA LEU A 81 21.94 -16.55 -4.71
C LEU A 81 23.11 -16.07 -3.84
N ASN A 82 23.47 -14.78 -3.97
CA ASN A 82 24.68 -14.22 -3.36
C ASN A 82 24.39 -13.32 -2.15
N SER A 83 23.12 -12.99 -1.85
CA SER A 83 22.79 -12.06 -0.77
C SER A 83 21.43 -12.35 -0.15
N ASN A 84 21.38 -12.34 1.18
CA ASN A 84 20.13 -12.45 1.93
C ASN A 84 20.19 -11.48 3.11
N TYR A 85 19.26 -10.53 3.15
CA TYR A 85 19.21 -9.56 4.22
C TYR A 85 17.79 -9.05 4.46
N THR A 86 17.64 -8.40 5.61
CA THR A 86 16.40 -7.79 6.05
C THR A 86 16.70 -6.38 6.53
N LEU A 87 15.88 -5.43 6.10
CA LEU A 87 15.90 -4.06 6.63
C LEU A 87 14.62 -3.81 7.42
N GLU A 88 14.74 -3.13 8.54
CA GLU A 88 13.60 -2.62 9.31
C GLU A 88 13.58 -1.09 9.22
N ASN A 89 12.44 -0.47 9.56
CA ASN A 89 12.29 0.99 9.55
C ASN A 89 12.62 1.62 8.18
N LEU A 90 11.97 1.10 7.14
CA LEU A 90 12.09 1.62 5.78
C LEU A 90 11.82 3.12 5.72
N PRO A 91 12.41 3.83 4.73
CA PRO A 91 12.29 5.28 4.57
C PRO A 91 10.92 5.70 4.00
N PHE A 92 9.85 5.12 4.52
CA PHE A 92 8.49 5.45 4.17
C PHE A 92 7.98 6.64 4.99
N ARG A 93 7.07 7.41 4.41
CA ARG A 93 6.34 8.45 5.16
C ARG A 93 5.51 7.79 6.25
N LYS A 94 5.59 8.34 7.47
CA LYS A 94 4.80 7.88 8.61
C LYS A 94 3.31 8.05 8.37
N THR A 95 2.90 9.16 7.77
CA THR A 95 1.50 9.43 7.43
C THR A 95 1.29 9.31 5.92
N GLN A 96 0.28 8.52 5.52
CA GLN A 96 -0.14 8.40 4.14
C GLN A 96 -1.64 8.61 4.03
N SER A 97 -2.05 9.45 3.09
CA SER A 97 -3.46 9.72 2.81
C SER A 97 -3.74 9.45 1.35
N GLY A 98 -4.93 8.92 1.07
CA GLY A 98 -5.39 8.60 -0.26
C GLY A 98 -6.91 8.67 -0.39
N ILE A 99 -7.37 8.71 -1.63
CA ILE A 99 -8.79 8.63 -1.97
C ILE A 99 -9.15 7.15 -2.13
N THR A 100 -10.33 6.76 -1.63
CA THR A 100 -10.89 5.41 -1.78
C THR A 100 -12.20 5.49 -2.55
N VAL A 101 -12.39 4.55 -3.48
CA VAL A 101 -13.65 4.32 -4.19
C VAL A 101 -13.91 2.82 -4.12
N ASN A 102 -15.08 2.40 -3.64
CA ASN A 102 -15.52 1.02 -3.70
C ASN A 102 -16.90 0.98 -4.35
N ALA A 103 -17.04 0.22 -5.42
CA ALA A 103 -18.30 0.06 -6.13
C ALA A 103 -18.59 -1.43 -6.35
N GLY A 104 -19.80 -1.86 -6.04
CA GLY A 104 -20.16 -3.27 -6.14
C GLY A 104 -21.65 -3.51 -6.24
N ASN A 105 -21.98 -4.69 -6.75
CA ASN A 105 -23.35 -5.20 -6.77
C ASN A 105 -23.35 -6.59 -6.15
N ASN A 106 -24.18 -6.77 -5.12
CA ASN A 106 -24.33 -8.03 -4.40
C ASN A 106 -23.00 -8.57 -3.82
N THR A 107 -22.41 -9.62 -4.40
CA THR A 107 -21.23 -10.32 -3.88
C THR A 107 -19.92 -9.65 -4.29
N TRP A 108 -19.86 -9.05 -5.48
CA TRP A 108 -18.63 -8.51 -6.04
C TRP A 108 -18.55 -7.01 -5.75
N ASN A 109 -17.49 -6.59 -5.08
CA ASN A 109 -17.19 -5.17 -4.86
C ASN A 109 -15.78 -4.91 -5.35
N LEU A 110 -15.63 -3.97 -6.27
CA LEU A 110 -14.34 -3.50 -6.75
C LEU A 110 -13.92 -2.31 -5.89
N GLY A 111 -12.72 -2.38 -5.34
CA GLY A 111 -12.10 -1.34 -4.53
C GLY A 111 -10.90 -0.73 -5.24
N LEU A 112 -10.82 0.59 -5.18
CA LEU A 112 -9.74 1.41 -5.71
C LEU A 112 -9.22 2.33 -4.61
N TYR A 113 -7.90 2.47 -4.55
CA TYR A 113 -7.22 3.43 -3.69
C TYR A 113 -6.12 4.16 -4.46
N MET A 114 -6.10 5.47 -4.33
CA MET A 114 -5.07 6.34 -4.89
C MET A 114 -4.41 7.16 -3.79
N GLY A 115 -3.12 6.94 -3.57
CA GLY A 115 -2.32 7.73 -2.64
C GLY A 115 -2.17 9.17 -3.14
N LEU A 116 -2.48 10.14 -2.29
CA LEU A 116 -2.29 11.57 -2.60
C LEU A 116 -0.81 11.97 -2.47
N ASN A 117 -0.09 11.26 -1.60
CA ASN A 117 1.28 11.56 -1.22
C ASN A 117 2.24 10.44 -1.66
N PRO A 118 3.53 10.76 -1.92
CA PRO A 118 4.55 9.74 -2.17
C PRO A 118 4.70 8.75 -1.01
N ILE A 119 5.09 7.52 -1.32
CA ILE A 119 5.31 6.46 -0.33
C ILE A 119 6.56 6.72 0.51
N PHE A 120 7.63 7.19 -0.14
CA PHE A 120 8.93 7.47 0.48
C PHE A 120 8.99 8.84 1.14
N ASN A 121 9.81 8.97 2.17
CA ASN A 121 10.08 10.23 2.84
C ASN A 121 10.90 11.18 1.93
N LYS A 122 10.96 12.46 2.30
CA LYS A 122 11.61 13.49 1.48
C LYS A 122 13.12 13.23 1.32
N GLU A 123 13.77 12.76 2.38
CA GLU A 123 15.21 12.45 2.40
C GLU A 123 15.57 11.36 1.38
N PHE A 124 14.83 10.25 1.38
CA PHE A 124 15.01 9.19 0.38
C PHE A 124 14.75 9.71 -1.04
N GLY A 125 13.72 10.53 -1.22
CA GLY A 125 13.40 11.13 -2.52
C GLY A 125 14.48 12.09 -3.03
N GLN A 126 15.25 12.75 -2.15
CA GLN A 126 16.38 13.59 -2.54
C GLN A 126 17.54 12.74 -3.08
N ASN A 127 17.84 11.62 -2.42
CA ASN A 127 18.90 10.70 -2.83
C ASN A 127 18.49 9.82 -4.02
N ASN A 128 17.19 9.63 -4.24
CA ASN A 128 16.64 8.80 -5.31
C ASN A 128 15.60 9.60 -6.13
N PRO A 129 16.02 10.57 -6.97
CA PRO A 129 15.11 11.49 -7.66
C PRO A 129 14.03 10.82 -8.50
N ASN A 130 14.34 9.65 -9.09
CA ASN A 130 13.40 8.87 -9.91
C ASN A 130 12.27 8.22 -9.09
N LEU A 131 12.44 8.09 -7.77
CA LEU A 131 11.49 7.44 -6.86
C LEU A 131 10.74 8.45 -5.98
N LYS A 132 11.10 9.74 -6.05
CA LYS A 132 10.59 10.79 -5.15
C LYS A 132 9.07 10.97 -5.21
N ASP A 133 8.47 10.75 -6.38
CA ASP A 133 7.05 10.96 -6.66
C ASP A 133 6.26 9.65 -6.72
N LEU A 134 6.85 8.53 -6.29
CA LEU A 134 6.18 7.23 -6.32
C LEU A 134 4.99 7.21 -5.36
N LYS A 135 3.77 7.08 -5.90
CA LYS A 135 2.52 7.02 -5.15
C LYS A 135 1.94 5.61 -5.16
N GLU A 136 1.27 5.25 -4.07
CA GLU A 136 0.61 3.95 -3.95
C GLU A 136 -0.70 3.95 -4.74
N PHE A 137 -0.90 2.95 -5.59
CA PHE A 137 -2.17 2.66 -6.26
C PHE A 137 -2.60 1.24 -5.90
N LYS A 138 -3.87 1.05 -5.57
CA LYS A 138 -4.45 -0.28 -5.33
C LYS A 138 -5.73 -0.43 -6.12
N LEU A 139 -5.87 -1.59 -6.73
CA LEU A 139 -7.09 -2.06 -7.37
C LEU A 139 -7.29 -3.50 -6.93
N GLY A 140 -8.49 -3.83 -6.47
CA GLY A 140 -8.76 -5.20 -6.02
C GLY A 140 -10.21 -5.43 -5.69
N LEU A 141 -10.52 -6.67 -5.32
CA LEU A 141 -11.86 -7.05 -4.90
C LEU A 141 -11.98 -6.94 -3.38
N VAL A 142 -13.14 -6.48 -2.92
CA VAL A 142 -13.51 -6.33 -1.52
C VAL A 142 -14.66 -7.29 -1.22
N PHE A 143 -14.41 -8.22 -0.30
CA PHE A 143 -15.41 -9.15 0.21
C PHE A 143 -15.83 -8.72 1.61
N TYR A 144 -17.14 -8.66 1.83
CA TYR A 144 -17.71 -8.42 3.15
C TYR A 144 -18.11 -9.77 3.74
N ILE A 145 -17.54 -10.08 4.90
CA ILE A 145 -18.02 -11.17 5.75
C ILE A 145 -19.04 -10.52 6.70
N LEU A 146 -20.29 -10.96 6.61
CA LEU A 146 -21.43 -10.48 7.39
C LEU A 146 -21.85 -11.56 8.39
#